data_AF-A0A1F5MGT9-F1
#
_entry.id   AF-A0A1F5MGT9-F1
#
_cell.length_a   1.000
_cell.length_b   1.000
_cell.length_c   1.000
_cell.angle_alpha   90.00
_cell.angle_beta   90.00
_cell.angle_gamma   90.00
#
_symmetry.space_group_name_H-M   'P 1'
#
loop_
_entity.id
_entity.type
_entity.pdbx_description
1 polymer ?
#
loop_
_entity_poly.entity_id
_entity_poly.type
_entity_poly.pdbx_seq_one_letter_code
_entity_poly.pdbx_strand_id
1 'polypeptide(L)'
;MKTLIIILILAAFLQTTILPIDLVLLILICRAYVISEKENLYLAFAFGLLTSHLNLTGLGLYSLIYLITVQIVQLLSKSNLAGNPLLIMPISLSLITLSRTAESIVSHTAFNFSGVIIASILSLPIFYLIRIWEERFVIRKEIKLKV
;
A
#
# COMPACT_ATOMS: atom_id res chain seq x y z
N MET A 1 5.84 -10.83 -9.49
CA MET A 1 6.45 -10.76 -8.14
C MET A 1 7.84 -10.12 -8.11
N LYS A 2 8.87 -10.69 -8.77
CA LYS A 2 10.26 -10.16 -8.70
C LYS A 2 10.40 -8.68 -9.08
N THR A 3 9.75 -8.26 -10.16
CA THR A 3 9.75 -6.87 -10.64
C THR A 3 9.03 -5.91 -9.67
N LEU A 4 7.96 -6.35 -9.01
CA LEU A 4 7.25 -5.55 -8.01
C LEU A 4 8.09 -5.32 -6.75
N ILE A 5 8.85 -6.33 -6.32
CA ILE A 5 9.80 -6.19 -5.20
C ILE A 5 10.84 -5.12 -5.54
N ILE A 6 11.38 -5.13 -6.77
CA ILE A 6 12.34 -4.10 -7.22
C ILE A 6 11.70 -2.71 -7.19
N ILE A 7 10.46 -2.56 -7.68
CA ILE A 7 9.72 -1.29 -7.64
C ILE A 7 9.51 -0.82 -6.20
N LEU A 8 9.14 -1.72 -5.29
CA LEU A 8 8.96 -1.39 -3.88
C LEU A 8 10.27 -0.99 -3.20
N ILE A 9 11.41 -1.62 -3.54
CA ILE A 9 12.73 -1.22 -3.04
C ILE A 9 13.05 0.20 -3.51
N LEU A 10 12.88 0.48 -4.82
CA LEU A 10 13.10 1.82 -5.36
C LEU A 10 12.18 2.85 -4.71
N ALA A 11 10.90 2.51 -4.51
CA ALA A 11 9.94 3.37 -3.82
C ALA A 11 10.34 3.62 -2.36
N ALA A 12 10.85 2.61 -1.65
CA ALA A 12 11.32 2.72 -0.28
C ALA A 12 12.50 3.70 -0.17
N PHE A 13 13.47 3.63 -1.09
CA PHE A 13 14.56 4.61 -1.14
C PHE A 13 14.08 6.00 -1.55
N LEU A 14 13.14 6.09 -2.50
CA LEU A 14 12.64 7.38 -2.98
C LEU A 14 11.87 8.14 -1.89
N GLN A 15 11.06 7.43 -1.10
CA GLN A 15 10.29 8.05 -0.01
C GLN A 15 11.16 8.47 1.18
N THR A 16 12.27 7.78 1.44
CA THR A 16 13.16 8.19 2.55
C THR A 16 14.07 9.35 2.16
N THR A 17 14.35 9.53 0.87
CA THR A 17 15.33 10.53 0.39
C THR A 17 14.72 11.80 -0.20
N ILE A 18 13.64 11.70 -0.97
CA ILE A 18 13.14 12.81 -1.81
C ILE A 18 11.71 13.20 -1.44
N LEU A 19 10.84 12.22 -1.23
CA LEU A 19 9.39 12.46 -1.20
C LEU A 19 8.80 12.14 0.17
N PRO A 20 8.22 13.12 0.91
CA PRO A 20 7.65 12.91 2.24
C PRO A 20 6.27 12.22 2.19
N ILE A 21 6.11 11.22 1.33
CA ILE A 21 4.88 10.45 1.13
C ILE A 21 5.22 8.98 1.26
N ASP A 22 4.36 8.22 1.95
CA ASP A 22 4.53 6.79 2.10
C ASP A 22 4.09 6.05 0.83
N LEU A 23 4.97 6.09 -0.18
CA LEU A 23 4.78 5.47 -1.50
C LEU A 23 4.67 3.95 -1.39
N VAL A 24 5.46 3.34 -0.51
CA VAL A 24 5.45 1.90 -0.30
C VAL A 24 4.09 1.45 0.20
N LEU A 25 3.57 2.10 1.25
CA LEU A 25 2.25 1.79 1.77
C LEU A 25 1.15 2.02 0.73
N LEU A 26 1.23 3.11 -0.02
CA LEU A 26 0.25 3.43 -1.06
C LEU A 26 0.21 2.36 -2.17
N ILE A 27 1.38 1.94 -2.67
CA ILE A 27 1.47 0.87 -3.68
C ILE A 27 0.88 -0.43 -3.15
N LEU A 28 1.17 -0.77 -1.88
CA LEU A 28 0.63 -1.97 -1.25
C LEU A 28 -0.89 -1.91 -1.05
N ILE A 29 -1.45 -0.76 -0.67
CA ILE A 29 -2.89 -0.54 -0.59
C ILE A 29 -3.53 -0.77 -1.97
N CYS A 30 -3.00 -0.11 -3.00
CA CYS A 30 -3.54 -0.23 -4.35
C CYS A 30 -3.48 -1.68 -4.85
N ARG A 31 -2.36 -2.36 -4.62
CA ARG A 31 -2.20 -3.77 -5.00
C ARG A 31 -3.15 -4.70 -4.24
N ALA A 32 -3.25 -4.53 -2.92
CA ALA A 32 -4.14 -5.35 -2.09
C ALA A 32 -5.61 -5.17 -2.45
N TYR A 33 -5.97 -4.01 -3.01
CA TYR A 33 -7.31 -3.76 -3.53
C TYR A 33 -7.57 -4.48 -4.87
N VAL A 34 -6.57 -4.57 -5.76
CA VAL A 34 -6.70 -5.28 -7.05
C VAL A 34 -6.68 -6.79 -6.86
N ILE A 35 -5.75 -7.32 -6.05
CA ILE A 35 -5.57 -8.75 -5.80
C ILE A 35 -5.46 -9.02 -4.30
N SER A 36 -6.41 -9.76 -3.76
CA SER A 36 -6.47 -10.12 -2.33
C SER A 36 -5.70 -11.42 -2.04
N GLU A 37 -4.37 -11.35 -2.07
CA GLU A 37 -3.47 -12.49 -1.81
C GLU A 37 -2.68 -12.36 -0.50
N LYS A 38 -2.37 -13.49 0.14
CA LYS A 38 -1.54 -13.55 1.35
C LYS A 38 -0.15 -12.95 1.15
N GLU A 39 0.36 -12.99 -0.08
CA GLU A 39 1.65 -12.40 -0.46
C GLU A 39 1.75 -10.90 -0.14
N ASN A 40 0.64 -10.18 -0.22
CA ASN A 40 0.63 -8.75 0.14
C ASN A 40 0.91 -8.52 1.63
N LEU A 41 0.52 -9.45 2.52
CA LEU A 41 0.79 -9.34 3.96
C LEU A 41 2.28 -9.56 4.25
N TYR A 42 2.90 -10.54 3.58
CA TYR A 42 4.35 -10.75 3.68
C TYR A 42 5.14 -9.56 3.17
N LEU A 43 4.71 -8.96 2.04
CA LEU A 43 5.32 -7.74 1.51
C LEU A 43 5.11 -6.55 2.45
N ALA A 44 3.91 -6.38 3.02
CA ALA A 44 3.63 -5.32 3.98
C ALA A 44 4.55 -5.41 5.21
N PHE A 45 4.73 -6.61 5.75
CA PHE A 45 5.63 -6.84 6.87
C PHE A 45 7.09 -6.57 6.50
N ALA A 46 7.59 -7.18 5.42
CA ALA A 46 8.98 -7.05 5.01
C ALA A 46 9.34 -5.60 4.64
N PHE A 47 8.48 -4.91 3.90
CA PHE A 47 8.71 -3.52 3.53
C PHE A 47 8.47 -2.56 4.68
N GLY A 48 7.55 -2.85 5.62
CA GLY A 48 7.43 -2.07 6.85
C GLY A 48 8.68 -2.15 7.74
N LEU A 49 9.36 -3.30 7.76
CA LEU A 49 10.67 -3.44 8.40
C LEU A 49 11.77 -2.68 7.64
N LEU A 50 11.76 -2.75 6.31
CA LEU A 50 12.74 -2.02 5.50
C LEU A 50 12.58 -0.50 5.66
N THR A 51 11.36 0.02 5.62
CA THR A 51 11.10 1.46 5.72
C THR A 51 11.40 2.00 7.11
N SER A 52 11.09 1.24 8.16
CA SER A 52 11.51 1.60 9.52
C SER A 52 13.02 1.57 9.71
N HIS A 53 13.71 0.60 9.12
CA HIS A 53 15.17 0.58 9.13
C HIS A 53 15.76 1.80 8.42
N LEU A 54 15.24 2.16 7.25
CA LEU A 54 15.72 3.30 6.46
C LEU A 54 15.41 4.65 7.14
N ASN A 55 14.28 4.78 7.84
CA ASN A 55 13.88 5.99 8.56
C ASN A 55 14.39 6.04 10.01
N LEU A 56 15.17 5.03 10.44
CA LEU A 56 15.68 4.91 11.82
C LEU A 56 14.59 4.95 12.89
N THR A 57 13.41 4.40 12.57
CA THR A 57 12.26 4.35 13.49
C THR A 57 12.09 2.97 14.12
N GLY A 58 11.17 2.85 15.08
CA GLY A 58 10.92 1.59 15.77
C GLY A 58 10.49 0.47 14.80
N LEU A 59 11.41 -0.46 14.53
CA LEU A 59 11.29 -1.55 13.55
C LEU A 59 9.95 -2.30 13.62
N GLY A 60 9.55 -2.70 14.83
CA GLY A 60 8.34 -3.50 15.03
C GLY A 60 7.05 -2.73 14.75
N LEU A 61 6.95 -1.46 15.15
CA LEU A 61 5.69 -0.73 15.15
C LEU A 61 5.22 -0.36 13.73
N TYR A 62 6.12 0.09 12.86
CA TYR A 62 5.78 0.40 11.47
C TYR A 62 5.37 -0.83 10.67
N SER A 63 6.05 -1.96 10.89
CA SER A 63 5.69 -3.22 10.25
C SER A 63 4.27 -3.66 10.62
N LEU A 64 3.86 -3.46 11.88
CA LEU A 64 2.50 -3.74 12.34
C LEU A 64 1.47 -2.79 11.72
N ILE A 65 1.77 -1.49 11.63
CA ILE A 65 0.89 -0.50 10.98
C ILE A 65 0.65 -0.88 9.51
N TYR A 66 1.70 -1.26 8.78
CA TYR A 66 1.60 -1.70 7.39
C TYR A 66 0.77 -2.98 7.26
N LEU A 67 0.96 -3.94 8.18
CA LEU A 67 0.23 -5.21 8.14
C LEU A 67 -1.26 -5.00 8.41
N ILE A 68 -1.61 -4.19 9.43
CA ILE A 68 -3.00 -3.85 9.77
C ILE A 68 -3.68 -3.12 8.63
N THR A 69 -3.04 -2.11 8.06
CA THR A 69 -3.60 -1.32 6.95
C THR A 69 -3.85 -2.20 5.72
N VAL A 70 -2.88 -3.02 5.31
CA VAL A 70 -3.05 -3.93 4.17
C VAL A 70 -4.11 -5.00 4.46
N GLN A 71 -4.18 -5.51 5.69
CA GLN A 71 -5.22 -6.46 6.10
C GLN A 71 -6.63 -5.84 5.98
N ILE A 72 -6.81 -4.59 6.40
CA ILE A 72 -8.08 -3.87 6.26
C ILE A 72 -8.45 -3.74 4.77
N VAL A 73 -7.49 -3.38 3.92
CA VAL A 73 -7.73 -3.29 2.46
C VAL A 73 -8.14 -4.64 1.88
N GLN A 74 -7.49 -5.73 2.27
CA GLN A 74 -7.84 -7.06 1.78
C GLN A 74 -9.26 -7.49 2.19
N LEU A 75 -9.73 -7.08 3.37
CA LEU A 75 -11.10 -7.32 3.80
C LEU A 75 -12.08 -6.47 2.97
N LEU A 76 -11.76 -5.18 2.75
CA LEU A 76 -12.56 -4.28 1.93
C LEU A 76 -12.61 -4.71 0.46
N SER A 77 -11.52 -5.25 -0.08
CA SER A 77 -11.44 -5.71 -1.47
C SER A 77 -12.33 -6.93 -1.75
N LYS A 78 -12.72 -7.67 -0.71
CA LYS A 78 -13.67 -8.79 -0.79
C LYS A 78 -15.12 -8.33 -0.71
N SER A 79 -15.36 -7.08 -0.34
CA SER A 79 -16.71 -6.51 -0.29
C SER A 79 -17.15 -6.05 -1.69
N ASN A 80 -18.47 -5.90 -1.87
CA ASN A 80 -19.07 -5.41 -3.13
C ASN A 80 -18.59 -4.00 -3.52
N LEU A 81 -17.93 -3.27 -2.62
CA LEU A 81 -17.35 -1.95 -2.87
C LEU A 81 -16.12 -2.00 -3.79
N ALA A 82 -15.51 -3.18 -4.00
CA ALA A 82 -14.33 -3.34 -4.86
C ALA A 82 -14.59 -3.05 -6.36
N GLY A 83 -15.86 -3.00 -6.78
CA GLY A 83 -16.23 -2.76 -8.17
C GLY A 83 -16.04 -1.32 -8.65
N ASN A 84 -15.97 -0.33 -7.73
CA ASN A 84 -15.85 1.08 -8.12
C ASN A 84 -14.41 1.59 -7.92
N PRO A 85 -13.65 1.84 -8.99
CA PRO A 85 -12.26 2.29 -8.90
C PRO A 85 -12.11 3.68 -8.27
N LEU A 86 -13.16 4.52 -8.26
CA LEU A 86 -13.13 5.83 -7.60
C LEU A 86 -13.07 5.71 -6.07
N LEU A 87 -13.51 4.59 -5.50
CA LEU A 87 -13.50 4.37 -4.04
C LEU A 87 -12.07 4.15 -3.49
N ILE A 88 -11.06 3.91 -4.34
CA ILE A 88 -9.68 3.78 -3.88
C ILE A 88 -9.16 5.09 -3.28
N MET A 89 -9.62 6.23 -3.77
CA MET A 89 -9.20 7.55 -3.30
C MET A 89 -9.66 7.83 -1.85
N PRO A 90 -10.95 7.72 -1.48
CA PRO A 90 -11.37 7.89 -0.09
C PRO A 90 -10.87 6.78 0.84
N ILE A 91 -10.70 5.55 0.34
CA ILE A 91 -10.15 4.44 1.14
C ILE A 91 -8.67 4.70 1.45
N SER A 92 -7.86 5.03 0.45
CA SER A 92 -6.45 5.37 0.65
C SER A 92 -6.29 6.60 1.55
N LEU A 93 -7.15 7.62 1.39
CA LEU A 93 -7.15 8.79 2.27
C LEU A 93 -7.34 8.38 3.73
N SER A 94 -8.39 7.59 4.02
CA SER A 94 -8.70 7.18 5.40
C SER A 94 -7.65 6.25 6.02
N LEU A 95 -7.05 5.37 5.22
CA LEU A 95 -6.02 4.45 5.70
C LEU A 95 -4.66 5.13 5.91
N ILE A 96 -4.29 6.05 5.01
CA ILE A 96 -3.03 6.79 5.14
C ILE A 96 -3.15 7.85 6.25
N THR A 97 -4.31 8.48 6.45
CA THR A 97 -4.50 9.33 7.64
C THR A 97 -4.34 8.51 8.91
N LEU A 98 -4.96 7.32 8.99
CA LEU A 98 -4.89 6.46 10.17
C LEU A 98 -3.47 5.93 10.44
N SER A 99 -2.71 5.59 9.40
CA SER A 99 -1.31 5.17 9.57
C SER A 99 -0.43 6.33 10.06
N ARG A 100 -0.61 7.54 9.50
CA ARG A 100 0.13 8.74 9.90
C ARG A 100 -0.23 9.25 11.30
N THR A 101 -1.49 9.13 11.72
CA THR A 101 -1.87 9.48 13.10
C THR A 101 -1.28 8.48 14.10
N ALA A 102 -1.33 7.18 13.81
CA ALA A 102 -0.69 6.17 14.64
C ALA A 102 0.82 6.41 14.77
N GLU A 103 1.48 6.74 13.67
CA GLU A 103 2.89 7.11 13.62
C GLU A 103 3.20 8.37 14.45
N SER A 104 2.42 9.43 14.28
CA SER A 104 2.60 10.71 14.98
C SER A 104 2.43 10.56 16.50
N ILE A 105 1.48 9.74 16.95
CA ILE A 105 1.28 9.45 18.38
C ILE A 105 2.50 8.73 18.97
N VAL A 106 3.06 7.76 18.25
CA VAL A 106 4.20 6.95 18.71
C VAL A 106 5.52 7.75 18.70
N SER A 107 5.73 8.53 17.65
CA SER A 107 6.99 9.25 17.41
C SER A 107 7.00 10.66 17.99
N HIS A 108 5.88 11.12 18.56
CA HIS A 108 5.68 12.51 19.02
C HIS A 108 6.01 13.56 17.94
N THR A 109 5.80 13.23 16.67
CA THR A 109 6.07 14.12 15.54
C THR A 109 4.81 14.89 15.11
N ALA A 110 5.01 16.05 14.50
CA ALA A 110 3.92 16.87 13.99
C ALA A 110 3.19 16.19 12.82
N PHE A 111 1.86 16.19 12.87
CA PHE A 111 1.03 15.59 11.83
C PHE A 111 1.03 16.45 10.57
N ASN A 112 1.58 15.92 9.46
CA ASN A 112 1.55 16.59 8.17
C ASN A 112 0.38 16.10 7.30
N PHE A 113 -0.73 16.81 7.33
CA PHE A 113 -1.92 16.48 6.56
C PHE A 113 -1.74 16.67 5.04
N SER A 114 -0.88 17.60 4.62
CA SER A 114 -0.69 17.91 3.19
C SER A 114 -0.18 16.70 2.38
N GLY A 115 0.75 15.94 2.96
CA GLY A 115 1.26 14.71 2.35
C GLY A 115 0.18 13.64 2.16
N VAL A 116 -0.82 13.60 3.04
CA VAL A 116 -1.92 12.62 2.97
C VAL A 116 -2.88 12.95 1.83
N ILE A 117 -3.18 14.23 1.61
CA ILE A 117 -4.02 14.67 0.48
C ILE A 117 -3.33 14.31 -0.83
N ILE A 118 -2.04 14.60 -0.96
CA ILE A 118 -1.27 14.30 -2.17
C ILE A 118 -1.24 12.78 -2.41
N ALA A 119 -1.02 11.99 -1.36
CA ALA A 119 -1.07 10.53 -1.42
C ALA A 119 -2.43 10.00 -1.90
N SER A 120 -3.53 10.57 -1.40
CA SER A 120 -4.88 10.19 -1.83
C SER A 120 -5.10 10.49 -3.31
N ILE A 121 -4.69 11.67 -3.80
CA ILE A 121 -4.83 12.01 -5.23
C ILE A 121 -3.97 11.08 -6.09
N LEU A 122 -2.73 10.80 -5.66
CA LEU A 122 -1.81 9.87 -6.33
C LEU A 122 -2.28 8.41 -6.31
N SER A 123 -3.17 8.03 -5.39
CA SER A 123 -3.69 6.66 -5.32
C SER A 123 -4.41 6.24 -6.59
N LEU A 124 -5.12 7.15 -7.26
CA LEU A 124 -5.87 6.89 -8.49
C LEU A 124 -4.96 6.52 -9.68
N PRO A 125 -3.96 7.35 -10.07
CA PRO A 125 -3.06 7.00 -11.16
C PRO A 125 -2.21 5.77 -10.81
N ILE A 126 -1.77 5.63 -9.56
CA ILE A 126 -1.00 4.45 -9.13
C ILE A 126 -1.85 3.18 -9.19
N PHE A 127 -3.12 3.26 -8.81
CA PHE A 127 -4.07 2.16 -8.93
C PHE A 127 -4.22 1.69 -10.38
N TYR A 128 -4.42 2.60 -11.34
CA TYR A 128 -4.51 2.22 -12.75
C TYR A 128 -3.20 1.63 -13.29
N LEU A 129 -2.05 2.19 -12.92
CA LEU A 129 -0.74 1.63 -13.29
C LEU A 129 -0.57 0.21 -12.79
N ILE A 130 -0.90 -0.05 -11.52
CA ILE A 130 -0.83 -1.38 -10.91
C ILE A 130 -1.81 -2.33 -11.59
N ARG A 131 -3.04 -1.88 -11.87
CA ARG A 131 -4.04 -2.71 -12.55
C ARG A 131 -3.58 -3.14 -13.95
N ILE A 132 -3.06 -2.21 -14.75
CA ILE A 132 -2.51 -2.51 -16.08
C ILE A 132 -1.31 -3.45 -15.98
N TRP A 133 -0.46 -3.25 -14.96
CA TRP A 133 0.69 -4.11 -14.72
C TRP A 133 0.28 -5.53 -14.33
N GLU A 134 -0.65 -5.69 -13.39
CA GLU A 134 -1.17 -6.99 -12.97
C GLU A 134 -1.85 -7.72 -14.13
N GLU A 135 -2.63 -7.02 -14.98
CA GLU A 135 -3.26 -7.60 -16.17
C GLU A 135 -2.24 -8.11 -17.21
N ARG A 136 -1.07 -7.46 -17.33
CA ARG A 136 -0.04 -7.83 -18.33
C ARG A 136 0.97 -8.85 -17.84
N PHE A 137 1.33 -8.82 -16.56
CA PHE A 137 2.47 -9.57 -16.04
C PHE A 137 2.09 -10.74 -15.12
N VAL A 138 0.83 -10.83 -14.69
CA VAL A 138 0.35 -11.96 -13.87
C VAL A 138 -0.57 -12.86 -14.70
N ILE A 139 -0.04 -14.04 -15.01
CA ILE A 139 -0.77 -15.09 -15.72
C ILE A 139 -1.91 -15.55 -14.80
N ARG A 140 -3.15 -15.14 -15.11
CA ARG A 140 -4.33 -15.67 -14.43
C ARG A 140 -4.44 -17.15 -14.80
N LYS A 141 -4.60 -18.02 -13.81
CA LYS A 141 -5.03 -19.40 -14.07
C LYS A 141 -6.38 -19.32 -14.79
N GLU A 142 -6.42 -19.73 -16.05
CA GLU A 142 -7.66 -19.81 -16.80
C GLU A 142 -8.65 -20.67 -16.00
N ILE A 143 -9.83 -20.11 -15.74
CA ILE A 143 -10.92 -20.86 -15.14
C ILE A 143 -11.37 -21.85 -16.20
N LYS A 144 -10.91 -23.10 -16.09
CA LYS A 144 -11.48 -24.21 -16.86
C LYS A 144 -12.94 -24.35 -16.43
N LEU A 145 -13.85 -23.75 -17.18
CA LEU A 145 -15.26 -24.10 -17.12
C LEU A 145 -15.33 -25.59 -17.49
N LYS A 146 -15.58 -26.45 -16.50
CA LYS A 146 -16.03 -27.82 -16.77
C LYS A 146 -17.39 -27.68 -17.44
N VAL A 147 -17.42 -27.83 -18.76
CA VAL A 147 -18.63 -28.13 -19.52
C VAL A 147 -18.92 -29.62 -19.36
#